data_AF-A0A9P8F866-F1
#
_entry.id   AF-A0A9P8F866-F1
#
_cell.length_a   1.000
_cell.length_b   1.000
_cell.length_c   1.000
_cell.angle_alpha   90.00
_cell.angle_beta   90.00
_cell.angle_gamma   90.00
#
_symmetry.space_group_name_H-M   'P 1'
#
loop_
_entity.id
_entity.type
_entity.pdbx_description
1 polymer ?
#
loop_
_entity_poly.entity_id
_entity_poly.type
_entity_poly.pdbx_seq_one_letter_code
_entity_poly.pdbx_strand_id
1 'polypeptide(L)'
;MADTYRPVVAVVDFHHQRGPEVERWVGVDQGYDPAIDNDWQLLPFLALSDGAHAATEDFSYFTLVLKSTPERSLFGISCTRQLDSRELLNRPADVTRSTVQKAVVVITENPQTFTAIREKLSVVTKAWFAQKDFEDIEILERFQESLNKGFGSQEDDKDLYFGLSMRELIHQFKWQTLVLFKCLLLQPKMLFFGSNCEKMCLVQFSLISLIPTLMRHLRDCADPRMDYYATHVEKPTSLRTSERASLLAYMGVPLQIFGKGSLFGPYTPLQQLDTLADQDTKSYVVGST
;
A
#
# COMPACT_ATOMS: atom_id res chain seq x y z
N MET A 1 12.28 22.37 -2.41
CA MET A 1 11.55 21.29 -3.11
C MET A 1 11.71 20.07 -2.25
N ALA A 2 10.63 19.55 -1.66
CA ALA A 2 10.72 18.29 -0.91
C ALA A 2 11.10 17.18 -1.90
N ASP A 3 12.05 16.32 -1.54
CA ASP A 3 12.43 15.16 -2.35
C ASP A 3 11.21 14.23 -2.51
N THR A 4 10.54 14.33 -3.65
CA THR A 4 9.46 13.42 -4.03
C THR A 4 10.04 12.02 -4.17
N TYR A 5 9.48 11.04 -3.46
CA TYR A 5 9.91 9.66 -3.60
C TYR A 5 9.59 9.16 -5.01
N ARG A 6 10.59 8.62 -5.72
CA ARG A 6 10.39 8.01 -7.03
C ARG A 6 9.80 6.61 -6.84
N PRO A 7 8.67 6.28 -7.48
CA PRO A 7 8.10 4.96 -7.36
C PRO A 7 9.07 3.88 -7.82
N VAL A 8 9.18 2.80 -7.04
CA VAL A 8 10.02 1.64 -7.36
C VAL A 8 9.14 0.42 -7.56
N VAL A 9 9.63 -0.53 -8.35
CA VAL A 9 8.97 -1.82 -8.58
C VAL A 9 9.85 -2.92 -8.00
N ALA A 10 9.25 -3.89 -7.33
CA ALA A 10 9.94 -5.08 -6.84
C ALA A 10 9.27 -6.34 -7.39
N VAL A 11 10.07 -7.39 -7.55
CA VAL A 11 9.58 -8.75 -7.77
C VAL A 11 9.83 -9.54 -6.49
N VAL A 12 8.77 -10.15 -5.97
CA VAL A 12 8.83 -11.03 -4.81
C VAL A 12 8.53 -12.45 -5.27
N ASP A 13 9.42 -13.39 -4.95
CA ASP A 13 9.27 -14.81 -5.24
C ASP A 13 8.88 -15.60 -4.00
N PHE A 14 8.22 -16.74 -4.20
CA PHE A 14 8.05 -17.74 -3.16
C PHE A 14 8.99 -18.93 -3.35
N HIS A 15 10.08 -18.96 -2.58
CA HIS A 15 11.00 -20.09 -2.59
C HIS A 15 10.54 -21.19 -1.63
N HIS A 16 10.32 -22.40 -2.14
CA HIS A 16 9.73 -23.51 -1.39
C HIS A 16 10.44 -23.92 -0.08
N GLN A 17 11.74 -23.64 0.07
CA GLN A 17 12.51 -23.91 1.29
C GLN A 17 12.79 -22.67 2.14
N ARG A 18 12.87 -21.49 1.52
CA ARG A 18 13.31 -20.25 2.18
C ARG A 18 12.15 -19.32 2.53
N GLY A 19 10.97 -19.58 1.95
CA GLY A 19 9.81 -18.72 2.07
C GLY A 19 9.84 -17.59 1.03
N PRO A 20 9.03 -16.55 1.24
CA PRO A 20 8.95 -15.42 0.33
C PRO A 20 10.20 -14.54 0.43
N GLU A 21 10.75 -14.11 -0.70
CA GLU A 21 11.95 -13.27 -0.77
C GLU A 21 11.85 -12.22 -1.88
N VAL A 22 12.50 -11.07 -1.69
CA VAL A 22 12.65 -10.09 -2.76
C VAL A 22 13.68 -10.64 -3.75
N GLU A 23 13.26 -10.85 -4.99
CA GLU A 23 14.10 -11.38 -6.06
C GLU A 23 14.81 -10.26 -6.82
N ARG A 24 14.10 -9.15 -7.08
CA ARG A 24 14.63 -8.07 -7.91
C ARG A 24 14.00 -6.73 -7.59
N TRP A 25 14.79 -5.68 -7.78
CA TRP A 25 14.35 -4.29 -7.75
C TRP A 25 14.49 -3.63 -9.12
N VAL A 26 13.54 -2.75 -9.45
CA VAL A 26 13.51 -1.95 -10.67
C VAL A 26 13.27 -0.49 -10.28
N GLY A 27 14.07 0.42 -10.85
CA GLY A 27 14.01 1.85 -10.52
C GLY A 27 14.83 2.27 -9.30
N VAL A 28 15.76 1.41 -8.86
CA VAL A 28 16.72 1.68 -7.78
C VAL A 28 18.13 1.84 -8.36
N ASP A 29 19.00 2.53 -7.63
CA ASP A 29 20.41 2.66 -8.00
C ASP A 29 21.12 1.30 -7.91
N GLN A 30 22.16 1.10 -8.74
CA GLN A 30 22.91 -0.16 -8.74
C GLN A 30 23.56 -0.43 -7.37
N GLY A 31 23.28 -1.61 -6.82
CA GLY A 31 23.81 -2.03 -5.51
C GLY A 31 23.06 -1.47 -4.30
N TYR A 32 22.01 -0.68 -4.50
CA TYR A 32 21.11 -0.22 -3.44
C TYR A 32 19.97 -1.22 -3.23
N ASP A 33 19.75 -1.63 -1.99
CA ASP A 33 18.63 -2.48 -1.61
C ASP A 33 17.71 -1.74 -0.62
N PRO A 34 16.59 -1.18 -1.11
CA PRO A 34 15.65 -0.46 -0.28
C PRO A 34 15.16 -1.25 0.94
N ALA A 35 15.04 -2.58 0.85
CA ALA A 35 14.55 -3.38 1.97
C ALA A 35 15.58 -3.49 3.09
N ILE A 36 16.88 -3.49 2.78
CA ILE A 36 17.94 -3.49 3.79
C ILE A 36 18.02 -2.11 4.44
N ASP A 37 18.10 -1.05 3.63
CA ASP A 37 18.33 0.31 4.13
C ASP A 37 17.14 0.87 4.93
N ASN A 38 15.93 0.34 4.72
CA ASN A 38 14.70 0.79 5.39
C ASN A 38 14.07 -0.27 6.31
N ASP A 39 14.76 -1.39 6.59
CA ASP A 39 14.26 -2.52 7.39
C ASP A 39 12.95 -3.17 6.87
N TRP A 40 12.74 -3.25 5.55
CA TRP A 40 11.55 -3.89 4.97
C TRP A 40 11.65 -5.42 4.89
N GLN A 41 12.16 -6.06 5.94
CA GLN A 41 12.34 -7.52 6.02
C GLN A 41 11.03 -8.29 5.82
N LEU A 42 9.90 -7.66 6.15
CA LEU A 42 8.57 -8.24 6.03
C LEU A 42 7.87 -7.93 4.69
N LEU A 43 8.51 -7.17 3.80
CA LEU A 43 7.98 -6.87 2.46
C LEU A 43 7.54 -8.12 1.69
N PRO A 44 8.30 -9.24 1.70
CA PRO A 44 7.86 -10.43 0.98
C PRO A 44 6.54 -11.01 1.50
N PHE A 45 6.33 -10.98 2.82
CA PHE A 45 5.09 -11.44 3.46
C PHE A 45 3.93 -10.46 3.24
N LEU A 46 4.21 -9.16 3.15
CA LEU A 46 3.23 -8.15 2.77
C LEU A 46 2.79 -8.32 1.31
N ALA A 47 3.72 -8.67 0.42
CA ALA A 47 3.46 -8.81 -1.00
C ALA A 47 2.71 -10.09 -1.37
N LEU A 48 3.02 -11.21 -0.71
CA LEU A 48 2.38 -12.51 -0.90
C LEU A 48 1.42 -12.79 0.26
N SER A 49 0.21 -12.25 0.19
CA SER A 49 -0.82 -12.41 1.23
C SER A 49 -1.12 -13.88 1.54
N ASP A 50 -1.42 -14.16 2.81
CA ASP A 50 -1.84 -15.48 3.25
C ASP A 50 -3.09 -15.91 2.47
N GLY A 51 -3.03 -17.10 1.88
CA GLY A 51 -4.10 -17.61 1.03
C GLY A 51 -4.07 -17.12 -0.42
N ALA A 52 -3.13 -16.26 -0.84
CA ALA A 52 -2.98 -15.83 -2.24
C ALA A 52 -2.81 -17.00 -3.22
N HIS A 53 -2.41 -18.18 -2.72
CA HIS A 53 -2.28 -19.38 -3.52
C HIS A 53 -3.60 -20.03 -3.94
N ALA A 54 -4.73 -19.59 -3.37
CA ALA A 54 -6.06 -20.07 -3.73
C ALA A 54 -6.66 -19.33 -4.93
N ALA A 55 -6.01 -18.26 -5.41
CA ALA A 55 -6.46 -17.44 -6.54
C ALA A 55 -5.40 -17.38 -7.64
N THR A 56 -5.85 -17.16 -8.87
CA THR A 56 -4.96 -16.94 -10.03
C THR A 56 -4.36 -15.53 -10.04
N GLU A 57 -5.04 -14.60 -9.38
CA GLU A 57 -4.63 -13.22 -9.16
C GLU A 57 -5.16 -12.76 -7.81
N ASP A 58 -4.32 -12.10 -7.02
CA ASP A 58 -4.71 -11.43 -5.77
C ASP A 58 -3.93 -10.13 -5.60
N PHE A 59 -4.51 -9.18 -4.87
CA PHE A 59 -3.88 -7.90 -4.55
C PHE A 59 -3.79 -7.70 -3.05
N SER A 60 -2.63 -7.24 -2.58
CA SER A 60 -2.46 -6.73 -1.23
C SER A 60 -2.03 -5.26 -1.26
N TYR A 61 -2.38 -4.53 -0.21
CA TYR A 61 -2.02 -3.13 -0.02
C TYR A 61 -1.47 -2.97 1.38
N PHE A 62 -0.38 -2.24 1.52
CA PHE A 62 0.33 -2.15 2.79
C PHE A 62 1.09 -0.83 2.91
N THR A 63 1.59 -0.57 4.11
CA THR A 63 2.39 0.61 4.43
C THR A 63 3.82 0.18 4.78
N LEU A 64 4.78 1.06 4.51
CA LEU A 64 6.20 0.87 4.81
C LEU A 64 6.76 2.17 5.40
N VAL A 65 7.80 2.06 6.21
CA VAL A 65 8.52 3.23 6.74
C VAL A 65 9.71 3.52 5.83
N LEU A 66 9.80 4.74 5.28
CA LEU A 66 11.02 5.23 4.66
C LEU A 66 11.88 5.88 5.75
N LYS A 67 13.10 5.37 5.96
CA LYS A 67 14.09 5.89 6.92
C LYS A 67 14.80 7.14 6.40
N SER A 68 14.05 8.08 5.82
CA SER A 68 14.56 9.40 5.48
C SER A 68 14.66 10.28 6.73
N THR A 69 15.28 11.45 6.63
CA THR A 69 15.23 12.48 7.67
C THR A 69 14.40 13.67 7.15
N PRO A 70 13.14 13.85 7.59
CA PRO A 70 12.38 13.05 8.56
C PRO A 70 11.83 11.75 7.95
N GLU A 71 11.53 10.77 8.80
CA GLU A 71 10.86 9.54 8.38
C GLU A 71 9.47 9.87 7.80
N ARG A 72 8.99 8.99 6.92
CA ARG A 72 7.63 9.09 6.35
C ARG A 72 7.12 7.74 5.89
N SER A 73 5.80 7.63 5.84
CA SER A 73 5.11 6.45 5.32
C SER A 73 5.18 6.39 3.80
N LEU A 74 5.47 5.20 3.28
CA LEU A 74 5.25 4.80 1.89
C LEU A 74 4.11 3.78 1.82
N PHE A 75 3.61 3.56 0.62
CA PHE A 75 2.48 2.67 0.35
C PHE A 75 2.87 1.68 -0.74
N GLY A 76 2.63 0.40 -0.45
CA GLY A 76 2.83 -0.70 -1.37
C GLY A 76 1.49 -1.24 -1.90
N ILE A 77 1.48 -1.62 -3.17
CA ILE A 77 0.46 -2.47 -3.77
C ILE A 77 1.15 -3.65 -4.46
N SER A 78 0.70 -4.86 -4.20
CA SER A 78 1.18 -6.06 -4.89
C SER A 78 0.11 -6.64 -5.81
N CYS A 79 0.57 -7.30 -6.87
CA CYS A 79 -0.24 -8.19 -7.69
C CYS A 79 0.44 -9.55 -7.72
N THR A 80 -0.17 -10.53 -7.07
CA THR A 80 0.33 -11.90 -7.03
C THR A 80 -0.31 -12.71 -8.15
N ARG A 81 0.48 -13.53 -8.84
CA ARG A 81 -0.03 -14.52 -9.80
C ARG A 81 0.70 -15.85 -9.65
N GLN A 82 0.13 -16.88 -10.26
CA GLN A 82 0.72 -18.21 -10.34
C GLN A 82 0.84 -18.69 -11.78
N LEU A 83 1.84 -19.54 -12.01
CA LEU A 83 2.08 -20.23 -13.28
C LEU A 83 2.45 -21.69 -13.01
N ASP A 84 2.00 -22.63 -13.84
CA ASP A 84 2.51 -24.01 -13.79
C ASP A 84 4.00 -24.00 -14.19
N SER A 85 4.85 -24.58 -13.35
CA SER A 85 6.29 -24.71 -13.56
C SER A 85 6.67 -25.36 -14.91
N ARG A 86 5.77 -26.15 -15.50
CA ARG A 86 5.96 -26.79 -16.81
C ARG A 86 5.79 -25.83 -17.98
N GLU A 87 5.12 -24.70 -17.76
CA GLU A 87 4.92 -23.68 -18.78
C GLU A 87 6.12 -22.74 -18.94
N LEU A 88 7.09 -22.79 -18.01
CA LEU A 88 8.30 -21.98 -18.09
C LEU A 88 9.17 -22.37 -19.27
N LEU A 89 9.64 -21.37 -20.02
CA LEU A 89 10.61 -21.58 -21.09
C LEU A 89 11.97 -21.99 -20.51
N ASN A 90 12.39 -21.30 -19.45
CA ASN A 90 13.61 -21.59 -18.70
C ASN A 90 13.22 -22.00 -17.28
N ARG A 91 13.24 -23.30 -17.00
CA ARG A 91 12.98 -23.81 -15.65
C ARG A 91 14.30 -23.97 -14.88
N PRO A 92 14.59 -23.13 -13.89
CA PRO A 92 15.78 -23.30 -13.07
C PRO A 92 15.63 -24.51 -12.13
N ALA A 93 16.77 -25.08 -11.71
CA ALA A 93 16.83 -26.36 -11.01
C ALA A 93 16.21 -26.34 -9.60
N ASP A 94 16.12 -25.15 -9.00
CA ASP A 94 15.52 -24.87 -7.70
C ASP A 94 13.99 -24.80 -7.74
N VAL A 95 13.37 -24.68 -8.92
CA VAL A 95 11.91 -24.78 -9.09
C VAL A 95 11.50 -26.26 -9.03
N THR A 96 11.26 -26.73 -7.81
CA THR A 96 10.85 -28.12 -7.52
C THR A 96 9.34 -28.31 -7.41
N ARG A 97 8.58 -27.25 -7.12
CA ARG A 97 7.12 -27.26 -7.01
C ARG A 97 6.45 -27.30 -8.39
N SER A 98 5.17 -27.71 -8.41
CA SER A 98 4.34 -27.71 -9.61
C SER A 98 3.95 -26.32 -10.08
N THR A 99 3.91 -25.34 -9.17
CA THR A 99 3.55 -23.95 -9.47
C THR A 99 4.65 -23.00 -9.01
N VAL A 100 4.90 -21.97 -9.80
CA VAL A 100 5.67 -20.79 -9.43
C VAL A 100 4.70 -19.69 -9.04
N GLN A 101 4.97 -19.05 -7.91
CA GLN A 101 4.18 -17.96 -7.37
C GLN A 101 5.09 -16.75 -7.18
N LYS A 102 4.75 -15.65 -7.85
CA LYS A 102 5.47 -14.38 -7.74
C LYS A 102 4.49 -13.23 -7.62
N ALA A 103 4.96 -12.14 -7.01
CA ALA A 103 4.24 -10.88 -6.94
C ALA A 103 5.07 -9.75 -7.56
N VAL A 104 4.41 -8.89 -8.33
CA VAL A 104 4.99 -7.60 -8.74
C VAL A 104 4.45 -6.56 -7.78
N VAL A 105 5.35 -5.81 -7.15
CA VAL A 105 5.04 -4.81 -6.11
C VAL A 105 5.39 -3.43 -6.62
N VAL A 106 4.52 -2.46 -6.38
CA VAL A 106 4.80 -1.03 -6.60
C VAL A 106 4.83 -0.34 -5.24
N ILE A 107 5.90 0.40 -4.97
CA ILE A 107 6.04 1.23 -3.77
C ILE A 107 6.04 2.70 -4.17
N THR A 108 5.19 3.50 -3.53
CA THR A 108 4.98 4.92 -3.83
C THR A 108 4.68 5.72 -2.57
N GLU A 109 4.85 7.04 -2.63
CA GLU A 109 4.44 7.96 -1.55
C GLU A 109 2.96 8.33 -1.61
N ASN A 110 2.32 8.18 -2.78
CA ASN A 110 0.98 8.70 -3.02
C ASN A 110 -0.05 7.57 -3.17
N PRO A 111 -0.82 7.23 -2.12
CA PRO A 111 -1.83 6.16 -2.21
C PRO A 111 -3.03 6.56 -3.07
N GLN A 112 -3.20 7.85 -3.39
CA GLN A 112 -4.26 8.34 -4.27
C GLN A 112 -4.19 7.77 -5.69
N THR A 113 -3.01 7.36 -6.14
CA THR A 113 -2.82 6.79 -7.48
C THR A 113 -3.02 5.28 -7.53
N PHE A 114 -3.31 4.63 -6.40
CA PHE A 114 -3.46 3.17 -6.34
C PHE A 114 -4.53 2.60 -7.26
N THR A 115 -5.64 3.30 -7.52
CA THR A 115 -6.61 2.83 -8.53
C THR A 115 -5.96 2.68 -9.90
N ALA A 116 -5.24 3.71 -10.36
CA ALA A 116 -4.57 3.72 -11.65
C ALA A 116 -3.35 2.77 -11.69
N ILE A 117 -2.62 2.68 -10.57
CA ILE A 117 -1.52 1.72 -10.43
C ILE A 117 -2.06 0.30 -10.49
N ARG A 118 -3.14 -0.03 -9.76
CA ARG A 118 -3.76 -1.36 -9.72
C ARG A 118 -4.16 -1.84 -11.11
N GLU A 119 -4.83 -0.99 -11.90
CA GLU A 119 -5.23 -1.33 -13.27
C GLU A 119 -4.03 -1.68 -14.15
N LYS A 120 -3.00 -0.82 -14.16
CA LYS A 120 -1.78 -1.09 -14.93
C LYS A 120 -1.00 -2.28 -14.40
N LEU A 121 -0.91 -2.43 -13.08
CA LEU A 121 -0.19 -3.51 -12.41
C LEU A 121 -0.80 -4.87 -12.75
N SER A 122 -2.12 -5.00 -12.78
CA SER A 122 -2.79 -6.23 -13.25
C SER A 122 -2.36 -6.60 -14.67
N VAL A 123 -2.45 -5.63 -15.60
CA VAL A 123 -2.12 -5.84 -17.02
C VAL A 123 -0.63 -6.19 -17.19
N VAL A 124 0.25 -5.44 -16.55
CA VAL A 124 1.71 -5.64 -16.62
C VAL A 124 2.11 -6.98 -16.02
N THR A 125 1.59 -7.33 -14.84
CA THR A 125 1.91 -8.61 -14.18
C THR A 125 1.40 -9.78 -15.02
N LYS A 126 0.20 -9.67 -15.58
CA LYS A 126 -0.34 -10.69 -16.49
C LYS A 126 0.51 -10.83 -17.76
N ALA A 127 0.93 -9.72 -18.36
CA ALA A 127 1.77 -9.73 -19.56
C ALA A 127 3.15 -10.32 -19.27
N TRP A 128 3.76 -9.97 -18.15
CA TRP A 128 5.05 -10.51 -17.70
C TRP A 128 4.97 -12.03 -17.48
N PHE A 129 3.94 -12.52 -16.78
CA PHE A 129 3.71 -13.96 -16.62
C PHE A 129 3.46 -14.68 -17.96
N ALA A 130 2.84 -14.02 -18.93
CA ALA A 130 2.57 -14.59 -20.25
C ALA A 130 3.85 -14.79 -21.10
N GLN A 131 4.94 -14.08 -20.78
CA GLN A 131 6.24 -14.29 -21.43
C GLN A 131 6.82 -15.67 -21.10
N LYS A 132 6.47 -16.24 -19.94
CA LYS A 132 6.96 -17.55 -19.45
C LYS A 132 8.48 -17.62 -19.25
N ASP A 133 9.14 -16.47 -19.28
CA ASP A 133 10.53 -16.27 -18.93
C ASP A 133 10.60 -15.08 -17.97
N PHE A 134 11.01 -15.32 -16.73
CA PHE A 134 11.05 -14.30 -15.68
C PHE A 134 12.35 -13.49 -15.70
N GLU A 135 13.33 -13.89 -16.51
CA GLU A 135 14.56 -13.09 -16.69
C GLU A 135 14.31 -11.85 -17.55
N ASP A 136 13.35 -11.91 -18.48
CA ASP A 136 12.92 -10.75 -19.25
C ASP A 136 12.07 -9.81 -18.39
N ILE A 137 12.70 -8.71 -18.00
CA ILE A 137 12.10 -7.66 -17.16
C ILE A 137 11.81 -6.37 -17.92
N GLU A 138 11.95 -6.36 -19.26
CA GLU A 138 11.80 -5.13 -20.05
C GLU A 138 10.41 -4.51 -19.84
N ILE A 139 9.36 -5.33 -19.71
CA ILE A 139 8.01 -4.85 -19.41
C ILE A 139 7.95 -4.18 -18.03
N LEU A 140 8.66 -4.69 -17.02
CA LEU A 140 8.69 -4.12 -15.67
C LEU A 140 9.48 -2.81 -15.62
N GLU A 141 10.59 -2.72 -16.37
CA GLU A 141 11.37 -1.49 -16.53
C GLU A 141 10.55 -0.38 -17.19
N ARG A 142 9.91 -0.67 -18.32
CA ARG A 142 8.99 0.27 -19.00
C ARG A 142 7.82 0.66 -18.10
N PHE A 143 7.31 -0.28 -17.30
CA PHE A 143 6.26 0.02 -16.34
C PHE A 143 6.75 1.00 -15.27
N GLN A 144 7.93 0.79 -14.70
CA GLN A 144 8.53 1.69 -13.71
C GLN A 144 8.79 3.08 -14.27
N GLU A 145 9.32 3.18 -15.49
CA GLU A 145 9.47 4.48 -16.18
C GLU A 145 8.14 5.20 -16.36
N SER A 146 7.07 4.45 -16.68
CA SER A 146 5.72 5.01 -16.82
C SER A 146 5.15 5.52 -15.49
N LEU A 147 5.55 4.92 -14.36
CA LEU A 147 5.19 5.39 -13.02
C LEU A 147 5.91 6.71 -12.69
N ASN A 148 7.19 6.85 -13.07
CA ASN A 148 7.96 8.09 -12.87
C ASN A 148 7.44 9.28 -13.67
N LYS A 149 6.94 9.03 -14.88
CA LYS A 149 6.27 10.07 -15.70
C LYS A 149 4.94 10.53 -15.08
N GLY A 150 4.47 9.81 -14.06
CA GLY A 150 3.20 10.02 -13.40
C GLY A 150 2.02 9.54 -14.24
N PHE A 151 0.89 9.38 -13.58
CA PHE A 151 -0.40 9.33 -14.24
C PHE A 151 -0.73 10.78 -14.55
N GLY A 152 -0.51 11.20 -15.80
CA GLY A 152 -0.51 12.60 -16.24
C GLY A 152 -1.57 13.45 -15.54
N SER A 153 -1.18 14.67 -15.20
CA SER A 153 -1.96 15.71 -14.54
C SER A 153 -3.42 15.75 -15.00
N GLN A 154 -4.27 14.92 -14.39
CA GLN A 154 -5.67 15.28 -14.24
C GLN A 154 -5.71 16.25 -13.07
N GLU A 155 -5.37 17.49 -13.41
CA GLU A 155 -5.94 18.65 -12.75
C GLU A 155 -7.46 18.47 -12.74
N ASP A 156 -7.97 17.90 -11.65
CA ASP A 156 -9.05 18.52 -10.93
C ASP A 156 -9.27 17.80 -9.61
N ASP A 157 -9.54 18.63 -8.63
CA ASP A 157 -9.83 18.44 -7.22
C ASP A 157 -11.07 17.56 -6.93
N LYS A 158 -11.33 16.57 -7.78
CA LYS A 158 -12.27 15.48 -7.52
C LYS A 158 -11.53 14.49 -6.64
N ASP A 159 -11.96 14.43 -5.39
CA ASP A 159 -11.68 13.33 -4.48
C ASP A 159 -11.67 12.01 -5.27
N LEU A 160 -10.46 11.54 -5.64
CA LEU A 160 -10.28 10.33 -6.43
C LEU A 160 -10.82 9.20 -5.56
N TYR A 161 -12.03 8.74 -5.89
CA TYR A 161 -12.67 7.62 -5.22
C TYR A 161 -11.76 6.40 -5.40
N PHE A 162 -11.10 6.02 -4.32
CA PHE A 162 -10.16 4.91 -4.28
C PHE A 162 -10.90 3.59 -4.43
N GLY A 163 -10.65 2.84 -5.53
CA GLY A 163 -10.82 1.39 -5.73
C GLY A 163 -12.17 0.71 -5.44
N LEU A 164 -12.85 1.03 -4.35
CA LEU A 164 -14.26 0.78 -4.11
C LEU A 164 -15.01 2.09 -4.23
N SER A 165 -16.16 2.04 -4.89
CA SER A 165 -17.07 3.17 -4.77
C SER A 165 -17.46 3.31 -3.30
N MET A 166 -17.35 4.50 -2.71
CA MET A 166 -17.94 4.80 -1.38
C MET A 166 -19.41 4.33 -1.32
N ARG A 167 -20.08 4.33 -2.47
CA ARG A 167 -21.38 3.71 -2.72
C ARG A 167 -21.43 2.23 -2.32
N GLU A 168 -20.44 1.41 -2.66
CA GLU A 168 -20.37 -0.01 -2.29
C GLU A 168 -20.23 -0.18 -0.78
N LEU A 169 -19.36 0.60 -0.13
CA LEU A 169 -19.24 0.63 1.33
C LEU A 169 -20.61 0.94 1.99
N ILE A 170 -21.31 1.97 1.51
CA ILE A 170 -22.63 2.36 2.01
C ILE A 170 -23.69 1.30 1.73
N HIS A 171 -23.70 0.68 0.55
CA HIS A 171 -24.69 -0.36 0.23
C HIS A 171 -24.45 -1.65 1.02
N GLN A 172 -23.20 -2.03 1.22
CA GLN A 172 -22.80 -3.24 1.94
C GLN A 172 -23.07 -3.10 3.44
N PHE A 173 -22.61 -2.02 4.07
CA PHE A 173 -22.66 -1.85 5.53
C PHE A 173 -23.83 -0.98 6.00
N LYS A 174 -24.46 -0.19 5.13
CA LYS A 174 -25.64 0.64 5.44
C LYS A 174 -25.39 1.53 6.67
N TRP A 175 -26.24 1.43 7.69
CA TRP A 175 -26.09 2.18 8.93
C TRP A 175 -24.80 1.82 9.69
N GLN A 176 -24.25 0.62 9.50
CA GLN A 176 -22.99 0.20 10.12
C GLN A 176 -21.80 1.01 9.58
N THR A 177 -21.90 1.61 8.38
CA THR A 177 -20.89 2.56 7.89
C THR A 177 -20.69 3.71 8.88
N LEU A 178 -21.77 4.24 9.46
CA LEU A 178 -21.68 5.31 10.47
C LEU A 178 -21.08 4.80 11.79
N VAL A 179 -21.35 3.55 12.16
CA VAL A 179 -20.74 2.92 13.35
C VAL A 179 -19.24 2.74 13.14
N LEU A 180 -18.82 2.20 11.99
CA LEU A 180 -17.42 2.04 11.63
C LEU A 180 -16.70 3.39 11.55
N PHE A 181 -17.35 4.40 10.98
CA PHE A 181 -16.80 5.75 10.91
C PHE A 181 -16.66 6.38 12.30
N LYS A 182 -17.67 6.22 13.17
CA LYS A 182 -17.56 6.63 14.58
C LYS A 182 -16.43 5.89 15.29
N CYS A 183 -16.27 4.59 15.09
CA CYS A 183 -15.14 3.85 15.62
C CYS A 183 -13.84 4.46 15.13
N LEU A 184 -13.68 4.68 13.83
CA LEU A 184 -12.48 5.31 13.26
C LEU A 184 -12.12 6.62 13.96
N LEU A 185 -13.11 7.50 14.18
CA LEU A 185 -12.92 8.80 14.85
C LEU A 185 -12.54 8.67 16.35
N LEU A 186 -12.92 7.57 17.00
CA LEU A 186 -12.57 7.29 18.40
C LEU A 186 -11.21 6.59 18.53
N GLN A 187 -10.55 6.26 17.42
CA GLN A 187 -9.24 5.62 17.37
C GLN A 187 -9.09 4.38 18.29
N PRO A 188 -9.99 3.37 18.23
CA PRO A 188 -9.75 2.09 18.88
C PRO A 188 -8.79 1.24 18.03
N LYS A 189 -8.45 0.07 18.57
CA LYS A 189 -7.77 -1.01 17.83
C LYS A 189 -8.77 -1.70 16.90
N MET A 190 -8.84 -1.29 15.63
CA MET A 190 -9.72 -1.85 14.61
C MET A 190 -9.01 -2.93 13.79
N LEU A 191 -9.43 -4.19 13.96
CA LEU A 191 -8.95 -5.33 13.18
C LEU A 191 -10.02 -5.76 12.17
N PHE A 192 -9.68 -5.71 10.89
CA PHE A 192 -10.48 -6.23 9.78
C PHE A 192 -9.97 -7.63 9.41
N PHE A 193 -10.89 -8.55 9.14
CA PHE A 193 -10.54 -9.90 8.70
C PHE A 193 -11.41 -10.33 7.53
N GLY A 194 -10.85 -11.11 6.61
CA GLY A 194 -11.59 -11.66 5.49
C GLY A 194 -10.71 -12.48 4.56
N SER A 195 -11.31 -13.41 3.85
CA SER A 195 -10.58 -14.31 2.94
C SER A 195 -10.10 -13.66 1.64
N ASN A 196 -10.59 -12.46 1.31
CA ASN A 196 -10.16 -11.71 0.13
C ASN A 196 -9.37 -10.47 0.59
N CYS A 197 -8.04 -10.56 0.44
CA CYS A 197 -7.10 -9.52 0.88
C CYS A 197 -7.43 -8.17 0.26
N GLU A 198 -7.63 -8.13 -1.06
CA GLU A 198 -7.93 -6.90 -1.79
C GLU A 198 -9.17 -6.19 -1.23
N LYS A 199 -10.32 -6.87 -1.18
CA LYS A 199 -11.59 -6.28 -0.73
C LYS A 199 -11.47 -5.75 0.70
N MET A 200 -10.80 -6.50 1.58
CA MET A 200 -10.56 -6.07 2.95
C MET A 200 -9.73 -4.78 3.02
N CYS A 201 -8.65 -4.69 2.25
CA CYS A 201 -7.83 -3.47 2.16
C CYS A 201 -8.65 -2.30 1.64
N LEU A 202 -9.39 -2.50 0.55
CA LEU A 202 -10.16 -1.45 -0.09
C LEU A 202 -11.28 -0.91 0.83
N VAL A 203 -11.91 -1.75 1.66
CA VAL A 203 -12.91 -1.30 2.66
C VAL A 203 -12.28 -0.34 3.67
N GLN A 204 -11.07 -0.63 4.13
CA GLN A 204 -10.35 0.25 5.05
C GLN A 204 -10.01 1.59 4.40
N PHE A 205 -9.49 1.58 3.16
CA PHE A 205 -9.24 2.80 2.40
C PHE A 205 -10.51 3.62 2.16
N SER A 206 -11.63 2.95 1.86
CA SER A 206 -12.93 3.59 1.70
C SER A 206 -13.39 4.27 3.00
N LEU A 207 -13.20 3.60 4.14
CA LEU A 207 -13.57 4.14 5.44
C LEU A 207 -12.75 5.40 5.80
N ILE A 208 -11.43 5.38 5.61
CA ILE A 208 -10.58 6.55 5.90
C ILE A 208 -10.80 7.70 4.92
N SER A 209 -11.20 7.40 3.67
CA SER A 209 -11.53 8.43 2.67
C SER A 209 -12.78 9.25 3.00
N LEU A 210 -13.60 8.82 3.97
CA LEU A 210 -14.70 9.62 4.50
C LEU A 210 -14.20 10.85 5.29
N ILE A 211 -12.94 10.85 5.75
CA ILE A 211 -12.30 12.01 6.37
C ILE A 211 -11.70 12.86 5.24
N PRO A 212 -12.22 14.09 4.99
CA PRO A 212 -11.77 14.89 3.87
C PRO A 212 -10.26 15.12 3.90
N THR A 213 -9.60 14.96 2.76
CA THR A 213 -8.15 15.14 2.56
C THR A 213 -7.22 14.22 3.36
N LEU A 214 -7.72 13.32 4.19
CA LEU A 214 -6.88 12.44 5.03
C LEU A 214 -5.95 11.58 4.17
N MET A 215 -6.44 11.06 3.04
CA MET A 215 -5.64 10.29 2.07
C MET A 215 -4.40 11.03 1.53
N ARG A 216 -4.37 12.37 1.63
CA ARG A 216 -3.21 13.20 1.24
C ARG A 216 -2.23 13.44 2.39
N HIS A 217 -2.58 13.05 3.62
CA HIS A 217 -1.86 13.37 4.85
C HIS A 217 -1.57 12.13 5.71
N LEU A 218 -1.42 10.97 5.07
CA LEU A 218 -1.08 9.70 5.71
C LEU A 218 0.44 9.54 5.99
N ARG A 219 1.16 10.65 6.19
CA ARG A 219 2.62 10.62 6.38
C ARG A 219 3.06 9.80 7.59
N ASP A 220 2.30 9.86 8.68
CA ASP A 220 2.67 9.30 9.98
C ASP A 220 1.86 8.03 10.31
N CYS A 221 1.51 7.21 9.30
CA CYS A 221 0.60 6.08 9.51
C CYS A 221 1.27 4.70 9.55
N ALA A 222 2.48 4.51 9.00
CA ALA A 222 3.12 3.19 8.88
C ALA A 222 3.78 2.68 10.17
N ASP A 223 3.95 3.52 11.20
CA ASP A 223 4.61 3.16 12.47
C ASP A 223 4.07 4.04 13.61
N PRO A 224 3.71 3.46 14.77
CA PRO A 224 3.20 4.20 15.92
C PRO A 224 4.18 5.23 16.51
N ARG A 225 5.45 5.21 16.15
CA ARG A 225 6.45 6.17 16.66
C ARG A 225 6.47 7.49 15.89
N MET A 226 5.90 7.53 14.68
CA MET A 226 5.89 8.72 13.83
C MET A 226 4.89 9.77 14.33
N ASP A 227 5.30 11.03 14.33
CA ASP A 227 4.49 12.16 14.83
C ASP A 227 4.85 13.50 14.16
N TYR A 228 5.23 13.46 12.87
CA TYR A 228 5.70 14.64 12.16
C TYR A 228 4.61 15.72 12.06
N TYR A 229 3.37 15.32 11.74
CA TYR A 229 2.25 16.25 11.59
C TYR A 229 1.98 17.04 12.89
N ALA A 230 1.90 16.38 14.04
CA ALA A 230 1.59 17.03 15.31
C ALA A 230 2.68 18.03 15.74
N THR A 231 3.94 17.78 15.36
CA THR A 231 5.09 18.64 15.70
C THR A 231 5.27 19.82 14.75
N HIS A 232 4.69 19.77 13.55
CA HIS A 232 4.87 20.79 12.49
C HIS A 232 3.58 21.49 12.08
N VAL A 233 2.42 21.13 12.67
CA VAL A 233 1.15 21.79 12.38
C VAL A 233 1.14 23.21 12.93
N GLU A 234 0.89 24.19 12.05
CA GLU A 234 0.74 25.59 12.44
C GLU A 234 -0.73 25.98 12.43
N LYS A 235 -1.15 26.78 13.42
CA LYS A 235 -2.52 27.30 13.47
C LYS A 235 -2.71 28.31 12.32
N PRO A 236 -3.69 28.11 11.43
CA PRO A 236 -3.96 29.06 10.35
C PRO A 236 -4.34 30.43 10.93
N THR A 237 -3.64 31.48 10.49
CA THR A 237 -3.84 32.87 10.96
C THR A 237 -4.71 33.70 10.02
N SER A 238 -4.97 33.21 8.81
CA SER A 238 -5.77 33.90 7.80
C SER A 238 -6.64 32.89 7.03
N LEU A 239 -7.79 33.37 6.54
CA LEU A 239 -8.73 32.59 5.76
C LEU A 239 -8.92 33.24 4.38
N ARG A 240 -8.59 32.50 3.32
CA ARG A 240 -8.94 32.84 1.94
C ARG A 240 -10.11 31.98 1.50
N THR A 241 -11.33 32.53 1.59
CA THR A 241 -12.56 31.79 1.27
C THR A 241 -12.66 31.34 -0.20
N SER A 242 -11.91 31.98 -1.09
CA SER A 242 -11.79 31.59 -2.50
C SER A 242 -10.91 30.37 -2.75
N GLU A 243 -10.09 29.95 -1.78
CA GLU A 243 -9.17 28.82 -1.89
C GLU A 243 -9.64 27.66 -1.00
N ARG A 244 -10.07 26.54 -1.61
CA ARG A 244 -10.57 25.37 -0.87
C ARG A 244 -9.58 24.87 0.18
N ALA A 245 -8.28 24.81 -0.17
CA ALA A 245 -7.24 24.37 0.75
C ALA A 245 -7.11 25.29 1.98
N SER A 246 -7.21 26.62 1.79
CA SER A 246 -7.20 27.58 2.90
C SER A 246 -8.42 27.42 3.80
N LEU A 247 -9.61 27.22 3.21
CA LEU A 247 -10.83 26.95 3.96
C LEU A 247 -10.73 25.67 4.79
N LEU A 248 -10.28 24.56 4.18
CA LEU A 248 -10.15 23.26 4.85
C LEU A 248 -9.12 23.33 5.98
N ALA A 249 -7.95 23.94 5.73
CA ALA A 249 -6.94 24.13 6.76
C ALA A 249 -7.49 24.97 7.94
N TYR A 250 -8.18 26.08 7.65
CA TYR A 250 -8.81 26.93 8.67
C TYR A 250 -9.88 26.19 9.50
N MET A 251 -10.58 25.25 8.88
CA MET A 251 -11.56 24.37 9.55
C MET A 251 -10.91 23.22 10.35
N GLY A 252 -9.59 23.07 10.31
CA GLY A 252 -8.87 22.00 11.01
C GLY A 252 -8.89 20.64 10.29
N VAL A 253 -9.03 20.64 8.96
CA VAL A 253 -9.04 19.44 8.12
C VAL A 253 -7.64 19.19 7.51
N PRO A 254 -7.18 17.93 7.38
CA PRO A 254 -7.85 16.72 7.82
C PRO A 254 -7.84 16.59 9.34
N LEU A 255 -8.89 15.96 9.87
CA LEU A 255 -8.83 15.44 11.22
C LEU A 255 -7.81 14.31 11.23
N GLN A 256 -6.63 14.58 11.78
CA GLN A 256 -5.55 13.62 11.78
C GLN A 256 -5.80 12.52 12.81
N ILE A 257 -5.95 11.29 12.33
CA ILE A 257 -6.21 10.11 13.18
C ILE A 257 -5.01 9.17 13.26
N PHE A 258 -3.96 9.42 12.49
CA PHE A 258 -2.72 8.66 12.47
C PHE A 258 -1.55 9.56 12.87
N GLY A 259 -0.65 9.06 13.71
CA GLY A 259 0.40 9.80 14.40
C GLY A 259 0.89 8.98 15.60
N LYS A 260 1.43 9.63 16.63
CA LYS A 260 1.99 8.91 17.77
C LYS A 260 1.00 7.94 18.42
N GLY A 261 1.38 6.68 18.51
CA GLY A 261 0.62 5.57 19.06
C GLY A 261 -0.44 4.99 18.13
N SER A 262 -0.47 5.37 16.85
CA SER A 262 -1.48 4.96 15.88
C SER A 262 -0.84 4.33 14.64
N LEU A 263 -1.44 3.26 14.11
CA LEU A 263 -0.96 2.55 12.93
C LEU A 263 -2.06 2.36 11.88
N PHE A 264 -1.69 2.45 10.60
CA PHE A 264 -2.51 2.02 9.47
C PHE A 264 -1.77 0.97 8.65
N GLY A 265 -2.30 -0.25 8.60
CA GLY A 265 -1.72 -1.38 7.88
C GLY A 265 -2.81 -2.15 7.12
N PRO A 266 -3.21 -1.71 5.91
CA PRO A 266 -4.37 -2.27 5.21
C PRO A 266 -4.33 -3.80 5.10
N TYR A 267 -3.15 -4.36 4.83
CA TYR A 267 -2.80 -5.74 5.06
C TYR A 267 -1.60 -5.82 6.03
N THR A 268 -1.72 -6.64 7.05
CA THR A 268 -0.71 -6.87 8.10
C THR A 268 -0.57 -8.39 8.29
N PRO A 269 0.57 -8.99 7.94
CA PRO A 269 0.78 -10.42 8.04
C PRO A 269 1.03 -10.82 9.50
N LEU A 270 0.92 -12.11 9.80
CA LEU A 270 1.05 -12.65 11.17
C LEU A 270 2.37 -12.25 11.86
N GLN A 271 3.44 -12.09 11.08
CA GLN A 271 4.77 -11.70 11.54
C GLN A 271 4.82 -10.30 12.17
N GLN A 272 3.80 -9.46 11.93
CA GLN A 272 3.68 -8.11 12.52
C GLN A 272 2.77 -8.05 13.75
N LEU A 273 2.29 -9.19 14.28
CA LEU A 273 1.41 -9.20 15.44
C LEU A 273 2.02 -8.55 16.69
N ASP A 274 3.34 -8.70 16.89
CA ASP A 274 4.02 -8.13 18.06
C ASP A 274 3.91 -6.61 18.09
N THR A 275 4.02 -5.95 16.92
CA THR A 275 3.83 -4.50 16.79
C THR A 275 2.41 -4.07 17.17
N LEU A 276 1.40 -4.90 16.89
CA LEU A 276 0.00 -4.62 17.25
C LEU A 276 -0.29 -4.83 18.75
N ALA A 277 0.43 -5.79 19.35
CA ALA A 277 0.36 -6.12 20.76
C ALA A 277 1.18 -5.16 21.64
N ASP A 278 2.09 -4.40 21.04
CA ASP A 278 2.93 -3.41 21.73
C ASP A 278 2.08 -2.43 22.55
N GLN A 279 2.59 -2.07 23.73
CA GLN A 279 1.93 -1.14 24.63
C GLN A 279 1.86 0.26 24.06
N ASP A 280 2.84 0.69 23.26
CA ASP A 280 2.89 2.00 22.64
C ASP A 280 1.92 2.12 21.45
N THR A 281 1.50 1.01 20.85
CA THR A 281 0.42 0.97 19.86
C THR A 281 -0.94 1.10 20.56
N LYS A 282 -1.45 2.33 20.68
CA LYS A 282 -2.72 2.67 21.35
C LYS A 282 -3.93 2.49 20.44
N SER A 283 -3.80 2.80 19.15
CA SER A 283 -4.85 2.65 18.15
C SER A 283 -4.30 2.04 16.87
N TYR A 284 -5.17 1.42 16.08
CA TYR A 284 -4.79 1.01 14.73
C TYR A 284 -5.99 0.74 13.85
N VAL A 285 -5.77 0.77 12.54
CA VAL A 285 -6.66 0.23 11.52
C VAL A 285 -5.83 -0.75 10.69
N VAL A 286 -6.07 -2.04 10.88
CA VAL A 286 -5.31 -3.09 10.20
C VAL A 286 -6.21 -4.19 9.67
N GLY A 287 -5.76 -4.85 8.60
CA GLY A 287 -6.40 -6.03 8.05
C GLY A 287 -5.50 -7.27 8.10
N SER A 288 -6.09 -8.43 8.36
CA SER A 288 -5.42 -9.73 8.24
C SER A 288 -6.33 -10.70 7.49
N THR A 289 -5.75 -11.54 6.62
CA THR A 289 -6.46 -12.67 6.00
C THR A 289 -6.45 -13.90 6.88
#